data_AF-A0A1Q6WRK5-F1
#
_entry.id   AF-A0A1Q6WRK5-F1
#
_cell.length_a   1.000
_cell.length_b   1.000
_cell.length_c   1.000
_cell.angle_alpha   90.00
_cell.angle_beta   90.00
_cell.angle_gamma   90.00
#
_symmetry.space_group_name_H-M   'P 1'
#
loop_
_entity.id
_entity.type
_entity.pdbx_description
1 polymer ?
#
loop_
_entity_poly.entity_id
_entity_poly.type
_entity_poly.pdbx_seq_one_letter_code
_entity_poly.pdbx_strand_id
1 'polypeptide(L)'
;MSHVDDGTLHAYLDGELPPDEARGVDAHLAQCPDCRTHLEEERALIGRADELLGRAAPPDRALPPFRPGDVKPPARLWWQVRLPLAWAATVVLALGAGLYLGSG
;
A
#
# COMPACT_ATOMS: atom_id res chain seq x y z
N MET A 1 -8.03 -27.61 30.77
CA MET A 1 -8.31 -27.95 29.35
C MET A 1 -7.52 -26.96 28.52
N SER A 2 -6.84 -27.39 27.45
CA SER A 2 -6.08 -26.46 26.61
C SER A 2 -7.04 -25.61 25.80
N HIS A 3 -6.89 -24.29 25.83
CA HIS A 3 -7.62 -23.37 24.94
C HIS A 3 -7.14 -23.55 23.49
N VAL A 4 -7.95 -23.08 22.54
CA VAL A 4 -7.56 -22.99 21.12
C VAL A 4 -6.49 -21.90 21.02
N ASP A 5 -5.46 -22.13 20.20
CA ASP A 5 -4.46 -21.10 19.94
C ASP A 5 -5.05 -19.97 19.09
N ASP A 6 -4.47 -18.79 19.26
CA ASP A 6 -4.95 -17.56 18.63
C ASP A 6 -4.93 -17.63 17.09
N GLY A 7 -3.87 -18.20 16.51
CA GLY A 7 -3.73 -18.34 15.06
C GLY A 7 -4.80 -19.24 14.46
N THR A 8 -5.10 -20.37 15.10
CA THR A 8 -6.19 -21.26 14.69
C THR A 8 -7.55 -20.59 14.83
N LEU A 9 -7.75 -19.76 15.86
CA LEU A 9 -9.00 -19.02 16.04
C LEU A 9 -9.21 -17.98 14.92
N HIS A 10 -8.15 -17.28 14.52
CA HIS A 10 -8.19 -16.37 13.38
C HIS A 10 -8.41 -17.11 12.05
N ALA A 11 -7.69 -18.20 11.79
CA ALA A 11 -7.91 -19.04 10.61
C ALA A 11 -9.34 -19.61 10.55
N TYR A 12 -9.94 -19.90 11.71
CA TYR A 12 -11.36 -20.28 11.81
C TYR A 12 -12.29 -19.12 11.40
N LEU A 13 -12.02 -17.90 11.88
CA LEU A 13 -12.79 -16.70 11.53
C LEU A 13 -12.68 -16.34 10.05
N ASP A 14 -11.50 -16.51 9.46
CA ASP A 14 -11.23 -16.24 8.04
C ASP A 14 -11.79 -17.34 7.12
N GLY A 15 -12.24 -18.46 7.68
CA GLY A 15 -12.73 -19.62 6.92
C GLY A 15 -11.63 -20.40 6.21
N GLU A 16 -10.39 -20.29 6.68
CA GLU A 16 -9.21 -20.91 6.08
C GLU A 16 -8.88 -22.30 6.64
N LEU A 17 -9.55 -22.72 7.72
CA LEU A 17 -9.34 -24.05 8.29
C LEU A 17 -9.93 -25.17 7.42
N PRO A 18 -9.23 -26.31 7.30
CA PRO A 18 -9.80 -27.53 6.75
C PRO A 18 -11.08 -27.96 7.52
N PRO A 19 -12.06 -28.60 6.85
CA PRO A 19 -13.33 -28.98 7.48
C PRO A 19 -13.20 -29.84 8.75
N ASP A 20 -12.16 -30.67 8.84
CA ASP A 20 -11.92 -31.53 10.00
C ASP A 20 -11.44 -30.73 11.21
N GLU A 21 -10.59 -29.73 10.98
CA GLU A 21 -10.06 -28.83 12.01
C GLU A 21 -11.15 -27.85 12.48
N ALA A 22 -11.93 -27.29 11.56
CA ALA A 22 -13.07 -26.43 11.87
C ALA A 22 -14.09 -27.14 12.78
N ARG A 23 -14.41 -28.41 12.51
CA ARG A 23 -15.29 -29.22 13.39
C ARG A 23 -14.68 -29.43 14.79
N GLY A 24 -13.36 -29.55 14.88
CA GLY A 24 -12.65 -29.64 16.17
C GLY A 24 -12.80 -28.35 16.97
N VAL A 25 -12.64 -27.20 16.32
CA VAL A 25 -12.83 -25.87 16.93
C VAL A 25 -14.30 -25.69 17.35
N ASP A 26 -15.27 -26.04 16.51
CA ASP A 26 -16.70 -26.00 16.85
C ASP A 26 -17.02 -26.83 18.10
N ALA A 27 -16.51 -28.06 18.17
CA ALA A 27 -16.69 -28.94 19.32
C ALA A 27 -16.06 -28.35 20.60
N HIS A 28 -14.92 -27.66 20.47
CA HIS A 28 -14.29 -26.95 21.57
C HIS A 28 -15.12 -25.74 22.03
N LEU A 29 -15.57 -24.90 21.09
CA LEU A 29 -16.40 -23.73 21.37
C LEU A 29 -17.73 -24.11 22.03
N ALA A 30 -18.30 -25.27 21.72
CA ALA A 30 -19.48 -25.80 22.41
C ALA A 30 -19.23 -26.06 23.91
N GLN A 31 -17.99 -26.40 24.29
CA GLN A 31 -17.62 -26.82 25.65
C GLN A 31 -16.90 -25.73 26.46
N CYS A 32 -16.24 -24.77 25.80
CA CYS A 32 -15.42 -23.76 26.47
C CYS A 32 -16.04 -22.34 26.38
N PRO A 33 -16.56 -21.77 27.48
CA PRO A 33 -17.09 -20.40 27.48
C PRO A 33 -16.03 -19.34 27.23
N ASP A 34 -14.80 -19.51 27.72
CA ASP A 34 -13.74 -18.52 27.58
C ASP A 34 -13.34 -18.34 26.09
N CYS A 35 -13.20 -19.45 25.36
CA CYS A 35 -12.91 -19.39 23.92
C CYS A 35 -14.08 -18.80 23.12
N ARG A 36 -15.33 -18.96 23.56
CA ARG A 36 -16.46 -18.26 22.93
C ARG A 36 -16.40 -16.76 23.17
N THR A 37 -16.11 -16.33 24.39
CA THR A 37 -15.94 -14.91 24.70
C THR A 37 -14.83 -14.31 23.85
N HIS A 38 -13.68 -14.99 23.76
CA HIS A 38 -12.56 -14.56 22.93
C HIS A 38 -12.94 -14.45 21.43
N LEU A 39 -13.65 -15.44 20.89
CA LEU A 39 -14.14 -15.41 19.51
C LEU A 39 -15.08 -14.22 19.25
N GLU A 40 -15.97 -13.90 20.19
CA GLU A 40 -16.87 -12.76 20.07
C GLU A 40 -16.14 -11.41 20.18
N GLU A 41 -15.09 -11.32 21.00
CA GLU A 41 -14.21 -10.15 21.09
C GLU A 41 -13.50 -9.89 19.76
N GLU A 42 -12.95 -10.94 19.14
CA GLU A 42 -12.30 -10.85 17.82
C GLU A 42 -13.29 -10.47 16.71
N ARG A 43 -14.49 -11.07 16.69
CA ARG A 43 -15.56 -10.67 15.75
C ARG A 43 -15.95 -9.21 15.91
N ALA A 44 -16.05 -8.73 17.14
CA ALA A 44 -16.37 -7.33 17.42
C ALA A 44 -15.24 -6.39 16.96
N LEU A 45 -13.98 -6.81 17.08
CA LEU A 45 -12.84 -6.05 16.58
C LEU A 45 -12.86 -5.94 15.05
N ILE A 46 -13.04 -7.06 14.35
CA ILE A 46 -13.16 -7.11 12.89
C ILE A 46 -14.31 -6.21 12.42
N GLY A 47 -15.50 -6.33 13.03
CA GLY A 47 -16.65 -5.51 12.66
C GLY A 47 -16.41 -4.00 12.80
N ARG A 48 -15.71 -3.57 13.86
CA ARG A 48 -15.32 -2.16 14.02
C ARG A 48 -14.31 -1.72 12.97
N ALA A 49 -13.35 -2.58 12.63
CA ALA A 49 -12.37 -2.29 11.58
C ALA A 49 -13.06 -2.12 10.22
N ASP A 50 -13.96 -3.03 9.85
CA ASP A 50 -14.77 -2.95 8.63
C ASP A 50 -15.61 -1.68 8.57
N GLU A 51 -16.21 -1.27 9.69
CA GLU A 51 -16.98 -0.04 9.78
C GLU A 51 -16.12 1.21 9.50
N LEU A 52 -14.87 1.23 10.00
CA LEU A 52 -13.92 2.31 9.74
C LEU A 52 -13.43 2.29 8.29
N LEU A 53 -13.08 1.12 7.77
CA LEU A 53 -12.63 0.94 6.39
C LEU A 53 -13.74 1.31 5.40
N GLY A 54 -14.99 0.96 5.69
CA GLY A 54 -16.15 1.33 4.87
C GLY A 54 -16.35 2.84 4.78
N ARG A 55 -16.05 3.60 5.84
CA ARG A 55 -16.08 5.08 5.80
C ARG A 55 -14.91 5.70 5.04
N ALA A 56 -13.75 5.05 5.10
CA ALA A 56 -12.55 5.48 4.38
C ALA A 56 -12.52 4.98 2.92
N ALA A 57 -13.48 4.15 2.51
CA ALA A 57 -13.51 3.54 1.20
C ALA A 57 -13.54 4.64 0.12
N PRO A 58 -12.63 4.59 -0.86
CA PRO A 58 -12.70 5.49 -2.00
C PRO A 58 -14.01 5.24 -2.76
N PRO A 59 -14.57 6.27 -3.42
CA PRO A 59 -15.74 6.08 -4.26
C PRO A 59 -15.45 5.00 -5.31
N ASP A 60 -16.46 4.18 -5.60
CA ASP A 60 -16.35 3.17 -6.65
C ASP A 60 -16.03 3.85 -7.98
N ARG A 61 -14.91 3.46 -8.57
CA ARG A 61 -14.43 4.02 -9.83
C ARG A 61 -14.24 2.86 -10.79
N ALA A 62 -14.82 3.00 -11.98
CA ALA A 62 -14.54 2.10 -13.08
C ALA A 62 -13.03 2.11 -13.36
N LEU A 63 -12.34 1.04 -12.96
CA LEU A 63 -10.94 0.85 -13.30
C LEU A 63 -10.87 0.51 -14.79
N PRO A 64 -10.08 1.23 -15.59
CA PRO A 64 -9.81 0.80 -16.95
C PRO A 64 -9.14 -0.59 -16.91
N PRO A 65 -9.41 -1.46 -17.89
CA PRO A 65 -8.76 -2.76 -17.94
C PRO A 65 -7.25 -2.58 -17.99
N PHE A 66 -6.53 -3.37 -17.19
CA PHE A 66 -5.07 -3.35 -17.19
C PHE A 66 -4.55 -3.74 -18.58
N ARG A 67 -3.82 -2.83 -19.22
CA ARG A 67 -3.15 -3.07 -20.49
C ARG A 67 -1.64 -3.05 -20.29
N PRO A 68 -0.94 -4.18 -20.52
CA PRO A 68 0.52 -4.18 -20.54
C PRO A 68 1.02 -3.14 -21.56
N GLY A 69 1.81 -2.16 -21.11
CA GLY A 69 2.35 -1.10 -21.98
C GLY A 69 1.78 0.31 -21.77
N ASP A 70 0.78 0.51 -20.91
CA ASP A 70 0.21 1.83 -20.59
C ASP A 70 1.12 2.74 -19.72
N VAL A 71 2.37 2.34 -19.51
CA VAL A 71 3.38 3.18 -18.89
C VAL A 71 3.78 4.30 -19.85
N LYS A 72 3.13 5.47 -19.74
CA LYS A 72 3.62 6.69 -20.39
C LYS A 72 5.00 7.04 -19.81
N PRO A 73 6.08 7.07 -20.62
CA PRO A 73 7.36 7.56 -20.12
C PRO A 73 7.19 9.02 -19.67
N PRO A 74 7.91 9.47 -18.63
CA PRO A 74 7.83 10.84 -18.16
C PRO A 74 8.35 11.79 -19.25
N ALA A 75 7.45 12.31 -20.08
CA ALA A 75 7.75 13.25 -21.17
C ALA A 75 8.30 14.60 -20.69
N ARG A 76 8.45 14.81 -19.38
CA ARG A 76 8.91 16.07 -18.77
C ARG A 76 10.40 16.08 -18.45
N LEU A 77 11.02 14.91 -18.26
CA LEU A 77 12.38 14.83 -17.73
C LEU A 77 13.44 15.26 -18.76
N TRP A 78 13.25 14.92 -20.03
CA TRP A 78 14.18 15.26 -21.12
C TRP A 78 14.28 16.76 -21.45
N TRP A 79 13.25 17.56 -21.15
CA TRP A 79 13.23 19.00 -21.46
C TRP A 79 14.00 19.82 -20.42
N GLN A 80 14.05 19.34 -19.16
CA GLN A 80 14.77 20.01 -18.08
C GLN A 80 16.29 19.88 -18.21
N VAL A 81 16.80 18.83 -18.85
CA VAL A 81 18.25 18.64 -19.07
C VAL A 81 18.80 19.32 -20.32
N ARG A 82 17.96 19.75 -21.28
CA ARG A 82 18.42 20.43 -22.52
C ARG A 82 18.42 21.96 -22.45
N LEU A 83 17.71 22.56 -21.49
CA LEU A 83 17.67 24.02 -21.31
C LEU A 83 19.00 24.72 -20.92
N PRO A 84 19.92 24.13 -20.11
CA PRO A 84 21.10 24.88 -19.67
C PRO A 84 22.12 25.12 -20.78
N LEU A 85 22.09 24.35 -21.89
CA LEU A 85 23.02 24.55 -23.00
C LEU A 85 22.74 25.81 -23.83
N ALA A 86 21.52 26.36 -23.78
CA ALA A 86 21.15 27.54 -24.56
C ALA A 86 21.91 28.82 -24.14
N TRP A 87 22.40 28.87 -22.89
CA TRP A 87 23.11 30.03 -22.33
C TRP A 87 24.63 29.92 -22.43
N ALA A 88 25.16 28.81 -22.95
CA ALA A 88 26.60 28.56 -22.98
C ALA A 88 27.37 29.64 -23.75
N ALA A 89 26.84 30.10 -24.89
CA ALA A 89 27.46 31.16 -25.68
C ALA A 89 27.56 32.49 -24.90
N THR A 90 26.52 32.86 -24.16
CA THR A 90 26.49 34.08 -23.34
C THR A 90 27.50 34.03 -22.20
N VAL A 91 27.61 32.89 -21.52
CA VAL A 91 28.58 32.69 -20.42
C VAL A 91 30.01 32.76 -20.95
N VAL A 92 30.30 32.11 -22.08
CA VAL A 92 31.63 32.14 -22.73
C VAL A 92 32.00 33.57 -23.15
N LEU A 93 31.07 34.31 -23.76
CA LEU A 93 31.31 35.69 -24.17
C LEU A 93 31.54 36.62 -22.98
N ALA A 94 30.74 36.48 -21.90
CA ALA A 94 30.89 37.30 -20.70
C ALA A 94 32.23 37.04 -19.98
N LEU A 95 32.61 35.77 -19.82
CA LEU A 95 33.89 35.38 -19.21
C LEU A 95 35.08 35.81 -20.08
N GLY A 96 34.99 35.61 -21.40
CA GLY A 96 36.03 36.02 -22.35
C GLY A 96 36.26 37.53 -22.33
N ALA A 97 35.18 38.32 -22.36
CA ALA A 97 35.27 39.78 -22.29
C ALA A 97 35.83 40.27 -20.95
N GLY A 98 35.41 39.67 -19.83
CA GLY A 98 35.90 40.03 -18.50
C GLY A 98 37.39 39.76 -18.31
N LEU A 99 37.88 38.61 -18.80
CA LEU A 99 39.32 38.29 -18.75
C LEU A 99 40.15 39.20 -19.65
N TYR A 100 39.65 39.52 -20.85
CA TYR A 100 40.34 40.41 -21.79
C TYR A 100 40.49 41.83 -21.22
N LEU A 101 39.40 42.41 -20.71
CA LEU A 101 39.38 43.77 -20.15
C LEU A 101 40.13 43.88 -18.81
N GLY A 102 40.24 42.80 -18.03
CA GLY A 102 40.97 42.78 -16.76
C GLY A 102 42.48 42.52 -16.88
N SER A 103 42.95 42.11 -18.07
CA SER A 103 44.38 41.81 -18.34
C SER A 103 45.18 42.97 -18.95
N GLY A 104 44.54 44.12 -19.21
CA GLY A 104 45.18 45.34 -19.72
C GLY A 104 45.25 46.43 -18.66
#